data_AF-A0A7C2MAZ8-F1
#
_entry.id   AF-A0A7C2MAZ8-F1
#
_cell.length_a   1.000
_cell.length_b   1.000
_cell.length_c   1.000
_cell.angle_alpha   90.00
_cell.angle_beta   90.00
_cell.angle_gamma   90.00
#
_symmetry.space_group_name_H-M   'P 1'
#
loop_
_entity.id
_entity.type
_entity.pdbx_description
1 polymer ?
#
loop_
_entity_poly.entity_id
_entity_poly.type
_entity_poly.pdbx_seq_one_letter_code
_entity_poly.pdbx_strand_id
1 'polypeptide(L)'
;SLKAELENCLRGRASLTLISETPPVFLNTVEGVDTTVVSFGTDIPYLTRLGKPYLLGPGSILDAHTENEKISKRELTEAVALYVRLVKVLLKL
;
A
#
# COMPACT_ATOMS: atom_id res chain seq x y z
N SER A 1 -17.55 8.52 11.84
CA SER A 1 -16.93 8.20 10.54
C SER A 1 -16.52 9.49 9.89
N LEU A 2 -15.49 9.48 9.03
CA LEU A 2 -15.01 10.68 8.33
C LEU A 2 -16.15 11.43 7.62
N LYS A 3 -17.05 10.69 6.95
CA LYS A 3 -18.24 11.26 6.32
C LYS A 3 -19.10 12.08 7.29
N ALA A 4 -19.43 11.53 8.46
CA ALA A 4 -20.26 12.23 9.44
C ALA A 4 -19.57 13.50 9.97
N GLU A 5 -18.25 13.47 10.16
CA GLU A 5 -17.48 14.64 10.56
C GLU A 5 -17.46 15.71 9.48
N LEU A 6 -17.32 15.32 8.21
CA LEU A 6 -17.41 16.24 7.07
C LEU A 6 -18.80 16.86 6.97
N GLU A 7 -19.87 16.06 7.09
CA GLU A 7 -21.26 16.56 7.11
C GLU A 7 -21.48 17.58 8.24
N ASN A 8 -20.96 17.30 9.44
CA ASN A 8 -21.00 18.21 10.58
C ASN A 8 -20.23 19.52 10.32
N CYS A 9 -19.08 19.47 9.64
CA CYS A 9 -18.31 20.66 9.25
C CYS A 9 -19.06 21.53 8.23
N LEU A 10 -19.77 20.91 7.28
CA LEU A 10 -20.51 21.63 6.25
C LEU A 10 -21.66 22.46 6.83
N ARG A 11 -22.34 21.97 7.88
CA ARG A 11 -23.49 22.66 8.52
C ARG A 11 -24.54 23.13 7.49
N GLY A 12 -24.82 22.30 6.49
CA GLY A 12 -25.79 22.61 5.43
C GLY A 12 -25.35 23.67 4.41
N ARG A 13 -24.09 24.13 4.42
CA ARG A 13 -23.59 25.17 3.51
C ARG A 13 -23.13 24.65 2.15
N ALA A 14 -22.99 23.34 1.99
CA ALA A 14 -22.67 22.68 0.73
C ALA A 14 -23.21 21.24 0.73
N SER A 15 -23.33 20.64 -0.45
CA SER A 15 -23.62 19.21 -0.62
C SER A 15 -22.33 18.39 -0.59
N LEU A 16 -22.40 17.18 -0.01
CA LEU A 16 -21.31 16.21 0.00
C LEU A 16 -21.72 14.97 -0.79
N THR A 17 -20.95 14.62 -1.80
CA THR A 17 -21.07 13.35 -2.52
C THR A 17 -19.80 12.55 -2.32
N LEU A 18 -19.90 11.39 -1.68
CA LEU A 18 -18.77 10.47 -1.54
C LEU A 18 -18.63 9.64 -2.82
N ILE A 19 -17.49 9.77 -3.50
CA ILE A 19 -17.21 9.06 -4.76
C ILE A 19 -16.49 7.73 -4.51
N SER A 20 -15.53 7.71 -3.59
CA SER A 20 -14.77 6.52 -3.22
C SER A 20 -14.24 6.66 -1.80
N GLU A 21 -14.13 5.53 -1.11
CA GLU A 21 -13.51 5.39 0.20
C GLU A 21 -12.70 4.09 0.20
N THR A 22 -11.43 4.19 0.56
CA THR A 22 -10.55 3.03 0.76
C THR A 22 -10.24 2.88 2.25
N PRO A 23 -10.59 1.75 2.87
CA PRO A 23 -10.23 1.52 4.26
C PRO A 23 -8.72 1.29 4.41
N PRO A 24 -8.14 1.54 5.59
CA PRO A 24 -6.79 1.09 5.89
C PRO A 24 -6.69 -0.43 5.78
N VAL A 25 -5.55 -0.94 5.32
CA VAL A 25 -5.30 -2.37 5.16
C VAL A 25 -4.20 -2.84 6.10
N PHE A 26 -4.40 -4.01 6.67
CA PHE A 26 -3.40 -4.71 7.49
C PHE A 26 -2.87 -5.89 6.68
N LEU A 27 -1.57 -5.85 6.40
CA LEU A 27 -0.92 -6.80 5.50
C LEU A 27 -0.14 -7.85 6.27
N ASN A 28 0.09 -8.99 5.62
CA ASN A 28 0.90 -10.05 6.20
C ASN A 28 2.38 -9.69 6.14
N THR A 29 3.14 -10.23 7.10
CA THR A 29 4.59 -10.06 7.20
C THR A 29 5.31 -11.36 6.86
N VAL A 30 6.60 -11.25 6.53
CA VAL A 30 7.46 -12.39 6.22
C VAL A 30 8.70 -12.29 7.08
N GLU A 31 9.07 -13.38 7.74
CA GLU A 31 10.25 -13.41 8.60
C GLU A 31 11.51 -13.03 7.81
N GLY A 32 12.34 -12.18 8.40
CA GLY A 32 13.56 -11.67 7.75
C GLY A 32 13.34 -10.62 6.66
N VAL A 33 12.11 -10.13 6.47
CA VAL A 33 11.80 -8.99 5.60
C VAL A 33 11.39 -7.81 6.47
N ASP A 34 12.08 -6.68 6.30
CA ASP A 34 11.77 -5.46 7.02
C ASP A 34 10.35 -4.95 6.70
N THR A 35 9.70 -4.34 7.68
CA THR A 35 8.33 -3.84 7.56
C THR A 35 8.25 -2.39 8.02
N THR A 36 7.26 -1.68 7.50
CA THR A 36 6.97 -0.29 7.89
C THR A 36 5.48 -0.01 7.76
N VAL A 37 5.03 1.10 8.34
CA VAL A 37 3.67 1.62 8.20
C VAL A 37 3.73 2.88 7.34
N VAL A 38 2.85 2.96 6.35
CA VAL A 38 2.84 4.07 5.39
C VAL A 38 1.41 4.54 5.15
N SER A 39 1.23 5.84 4.87
CA SER A 39 -0.08 6.46 4.64
C SER A 39 -0.33 6.72 3.15
N PHE A 40 -0.25 5.66 2.33
CA PHE A 40 -0.45 5.73 0.88
C PHE A 40 -1.54 4.75 0.42
N GLY A 41 -2.11 5.02 -0.75
CA GLY A 41 -3.11 4.17 -1.38
C GLY A 41 -2.51 2.90 -2.00
N THR A 42 -3.31 1.85 -2.07
CA THR A 42 -3.00 0.60 -2.78
C THR A 42 -4.31 -0.01 -3.29
N ASP A 43 -4.24 -0.88 -4.30
CA ASP A 43 -5.41 -1.58 -4.85
C ASP A 43 -5.89 -2.74 -3.96
N ILE A 44 -5.10 -3.13 -2.94
CA ILE A 44 -5.39 -4.28 -2.07
C ILE A 44 -6.82 -4.30 -1.48
N PRO A 45 -7.42 -3.18 -1.01
CA PRO A 45 -8.81 -3.17 -0.54
C PRO A 45 -9.82 -3.73 -1.56
N TYR A 46 -9.51 -3.63 -2.86
CA TYR A 46 -10.37 -4.08 -3.95
C TYR A 46 -10.00 -5.48 -4.46
N LEU A 47 -8.88 -6.05 -4.02
CA LEU A 47 -8.35 -7.35 -4.49
C LEU A 47 -8.62 -8.50 -3.51
N THR A 48 -9.71 -8.42 -2.74
CA THR A 48 -10.03 -9.37 -1.64
C THR A 48 -10.20 -10.83 -2.08
N ARG A 49 -10.40 -11.09 -3.38
CA ARG A 49 -10.53 -12.45 -3.93
C ARG A 49 -9.19 -13.15 -4.21
N LEU A 50 -8.06 -12.45 -4.12
CA LEU A 50 -6.73 -13.00 -4.42
C LEU A 50 -6.05 -13.70 -3.24
N GLY A 51 -6.74 -13.82 -2.10
CA GLY A 51 -6.24 -14.52 -0.92
C GLY A 51 -5.54 -13.58 0.07
N LYS A 52 -4.43 -14.06 0.66
CA LYS A 52 -3.69 -13.32 1.70
C LYS A 52 -2.79 -12.26 1.07
N PRO A 53 -3.00 -10.96 1.34
CA PRO A 53 -2.24 -9.90 0.67
C PRO A 53 -0.86 -9.70 1.31
N TYR A 54 0.13 -9.46 0.46
CA TYR A 54 1.46 -8.96 0.79
C TYR A 54 1.74 -7.76 -0.12
N LEU A 55 2.37 -6.70 0.40
CA LEU A 55 2.79 -5.54 -0.37
C LEU A 55 4.27 -5.29 -0.09
N LEU A 56 5.06 -5.31 -1.15
CA LEU A 56 6.50 -5.09 -1.10
C LEU A 56 6.98 -4.67 -2.48
N GLY A 57 8.04 -3.87 -2.51
CA GLY A 57 8.68 -3.43 -3.73
C GLY A 57 9.94 -2.65 -3.41
N PRO A 58 10.85 -2.51 -4.37
CA PRO A 58 12.06 -1.72 -4.20
C PRO A 58 11.79 -0.21 -4.28
N GLY A 59 12.77 0.58 -3.86
CA GLY A 59 12.68 2.03 -3.85
C GLY A 59 11.94 2.57 -2.63
N SER A 60 11.90 3.89 -2.51
CA SER A 60 11.25 4.59 -1.42
C SER A 60 9.87 5.09 -1.85
N ILE A 61 8.84 4.77 -1.07
CA ILE A 61 7.50 5.35 -1.27
C ILE A 61 7.50 6.88 -1.12
N LEU A 62 8.50 7.44 -0.44
CA LEU A 62 8.63 8.88 -0.24
C LEU A 62 9.10 9.63 -1.51
N ASP A 63 9.70 8.91 -2.47
CA ASP A 63 10.12 9.50 -3.75
C ASP A 63 8.96 9.50 -4.77
N ALA A 64 7.91 8.71 -4.55
CA ALA A 64 6.76 8.59 -5.46
C ALA A 64 6.02 9.93 -5.60
N HIS A 65 5.63 10.28 -6.83
CA HIS A 65 4.95 11.55 -7.16
C HIS A 65 5.76 12.81 -6.80
N THR A 66 7.07 12.69 -6.64
CA THR A 66 7.98 13.84 -6.52
C THR A 66 8.63 14.15 -7.87
N GLU A 67 9.17 15.35 -8.03
CA GLU A 67 9.97 15.71 -9.21
C GLU A 67 11.24 14.85 -9.38
N ASN A 68 11.68 14.21 -8.29
CA ASN A 68 12.89 13.39 -8.21
C ASN A 68 12.57 11.90 -8.05
N GLU A 69 11.38 11.47 -8.51
CA GLU A 69 10.98 10.06 -8.47
C GLU A 69 12.07 9.17 -9.09
N LYS A 70 12.60 8.25 -8.30
CA LYS A 70 13.78 7.46 -8.66
C LYS A 70 13.83 6.14 -7.91
N ILE A 71 14.70 5.28 -8.40
CA ILE A 71 15.09 4.02 -7.80
C ILE A 71 16.52 3.71 -8.24
N SER A 72 17.34 3.12 -7.36
CA SER A 72 18.67 2.72 -7.78
C SER A 72 18.63 1.45 -8.65
N LYS A 73 19.55 1.35 -9.61
CA LYS A 73 19.69 0.13 -10.44
C LYS A 73 19.97 -1.11 -9.59
N ARG A 74 20.66 -0.93 -8.48
CA ARG A 74 20.95 -2.01 -7.53
C ARG A 74 19.67 -2.54 -6.88
N GLU A 75 18.81 -1.65 -6.37
CA GLU A 75 17.53 -2.05 -5.77
C GLU A 75 16.63 -2.81 -6.75
N LEU A 76 16.62 -2.41 -8.03
CA LEU A 76 15.90 -3.15 -9.08
C LEU A 76 16.40 -4.60 -9.19
N THR A 77 17.72 -4.80 -9.17
CA THR A 77 18.29 -6.16 -9.23
C THR A 77 18.06 -6.96 -7.95
N GLU A 78 18.15 -6.32 -6.77
CA GLU A 78 17.91 -6.98 -5.48
C GLU A 78 16.43 -7.36 -5.29
N ALA A 79 15.51 -6.57 -5.87
CA ALA A 79 14.08 -6.86 -5.86
C ALA A 79 13.73 -8.20 -6.50
N VAL A 80 14.41 -8.56 -7.60
CA VAL A 80 14.19 -9.86 -8.25
C VAL A 80 14.50 -11.00 -7.28
N ALA A 81 15.65 -10.91 -6.59
CA ALA A 81 16.02 -11.91 -5.59
C ALA A 81 15.06 -11.90 -4.40
N LEU A 82 14.57 -10.74 -3.98
CA LEU A 82 13.56 -10.61 -2.92
C LEU A 82 12.25 -11.31 -3.29
N TYR A 83 11.71 -11.07 -4.49
CA TYR A 83 10.47 -11.71 -4.95
C TYR A 83 10.62 -13.23 -5.06
N VAL A 84 11.75 -13.72 -5.56
CA VAL A 84 12.04 -15.16 -5.61
C VAL A 84 12.09 -15.76 -4.20
N ARG A 85 12.78 -15.12 -3.25
CA ARG A 85 12.84 -15.57 -1.85
C ARG A 85 11.45 -15.60 -1.22
N LEU A 86 10.64 -14.56 -1.44
CA LEU A 86 9.28 -14.48 -0.93
C LEU A 86 8.46 -15.70 -1.38
N VAL A 87 8.45 -15.98 -2.69
CA VAL A 87 7.69 -17.10 -3.24
C VAL A 87 8.16 -18.43 -2.66
N LYS A 88 9.48 -18.64 -2.53
CA LYS A 88 10.02 -19.86 -1.89
C LYS A 88 9.57 -20.03 -0.46
N VAL A 89 9.64 -18.97 0.35
CA VAL A 89 9.19 -19.00 1.75
C VAL A 89 7.69 -19.31 1.83
N LEU A 90 6.86 -18.68 1.00
CA LEU A 90 5.41 -18.89 1.01
C LEU A 90 5.00 -20.28 0.52
N LEU A 91 5.73 -20.86 -0.44
CA LEU A 91 5.49 -22.21 -0.96
C LEU A 91 6.22 -23.29 -0.16
N LYS A 92 7.04 -22.92 0.84
CA LYS A 92 7.91 -23.83 1.61
C LYS A 92 8.87 -24.64 0.72
N LEU A 93 9.45 -23.98 -0.27
CA LEU A 93 10.45 -24.53 -1.20
C LEU A 93 11.89 -24.30 -0.73
#